data_AF-A0A383BDP8-F1
#
_entry.id   AF-A0A383BDP8-F1
#
_cell.length_a   1.000
_cell.length_b   1.000
_cell.length_c   1.000
_cell.angle_alpha   90.00
_cell.angle_beta   90.00
_cell.angle_gamma   90.00
#
_symmetry.space_group_name_H-M   'P 1'
#
loop_
_entity.id
_entity.type
_entity.pdbx_description
1 polymer ?
#
loop_
_entity_poly.entity_id
_entity_poly.type
_entity_poly.pdbx_seq_one_letter_code
_entity_poly.pdbx_strand_id
1 'polypeptide(L)'
;MTKTIWPSLRSYTGEHLQRIALPLGGIGTGTVSLGGRGNLTDWEIMNRPAKGYVPGPRFSGAPFLCLRAQPIGGEAVTRLLEGPVPASEIQGDFGSVAPNHGWPRFREARFDTAYPLGQVHLQDPTVPLQGRLEAFNPFVPADVESSSWPLAVVRCVLSNPGPTAVRASVCLSVPNFVGHDGSEGECAGNRNRRRHTKNV
;
A
#
# COMPACT_ATOMS: atom_id res chain seq x y z
N MET A 1 15.69 22.89 -6.70
CA MET A 1 15.00 22.09 -5.65
C MET A 1 15.99 21.08 -5.12
N THR A 2 16.44 21.24 -3.87
CA THR A 2 17.24 20.22 -3.18
C THR A 2 16.40 18.96 -3.05
N LYS A 3 16.87 17.85 -3.63
CA LYS A 3 16.22 16.54 -3.52
C LYS A 3 16.30 16.12 -2.05
N THR A 4 15.27 16.40 -1.26
CA THR A 4 15.19 15.94 0.13
C THR A 4 15.27 14.42 0.11
N ILE A 5 16.35 13.88 0.65
CA ILE A 5 16.58 12.44 0.74
C ILE A 5 15.65 11.93 1.84
N TRP A 6 14.71 11.05 1.50
CA TRP A 6 13.89 10.39 2.51
C TRP A 6 14.77 9.41 3.31
N PRO A 7 14.73 9.43 4.65
CA PRO A 7 15.63 8.62 5.47
C PRO A 7 15.54 7.12 5.19
N SER A 8 16.68 6.43 5.27
CA SER A 8 16.80 4.97 5.23
C SER A 8 18.01 4.55 6.04
N LEU A 9 17.83 3.58 6.95
CA LEU A 9 18.89 2.95 7.74
C LEU A 9 19.21 1.54 7.23
N ARG A 10 18.24 0.87 6.61
CA ARG A 10 18.41 -0.48 6.06
C ARG A 10 17.54 -0.71 4.84
N SER A 11 18.02 -1.57 3.95
CA SER A 11 17.36 -1.99 2.73
C SER A 11 17.17 -3.50 2.67
N TYR A 12 16.04 -3.94 2.14
CA TYR A 12 15.67 -5.34 1.97
C TYR A 12 15.12 -5.60 0.57
N THR A 13 15.38 -6.79 0.04
CA THR A 13 14.95 -7.26 -1.28
C THR A 13 14.64 -8.77 -1.22
N GLY A 14 14.04 -9.29 -2.29
CA GLY A 14 13.78 -10.73 -2.45
C GLY A 14 12.92 -11.32 -1.33
N GLU A 15 13.31 -12.49 -0.83
CA GLU A 15 12.56 -13.23 0.20
C GLU A 15 12.41 -12.47 1.53
N HIS A 16 13.32 -11.53 1.84
CA HIS A 16 13.19 -10.71 3.05
C HIS A 16 11.93 -9.85 3.04
N LEU A 17 11.41 -9.48 1.87
CA LEU A 17 10.20 -8.67 1.75
C LEU A 17 8.97 -9.37 2.33
N GLN A 18 8.97 -10.71 2.37
CA GLN A 18 7.88 -11.52 2.92
C GLN A 18 7.74 -11.39 4.44
N ARG A 19 8.80 -10.89 5.11
CA ARG A 19 8.86 -10.77 6.57
C ARG A 19 8.71 -9.33 7.06
N ILE A 20 8.41 -8.40 6.16
CA ILE A 20 8.26 -6.98 6.49
C ILE A 20 6.78 -6.64 6.56
N ALA A 21 6.39 -6.09 7.71
CA ALA A 21 5.12 -5.43 7.93
C ALA A 21 5.39 -4.20 8.82
N LEU A 22 5.50 -3.02 8.19
CA LEU A 22 5.74 -1.77 8.92
C LEU A 22 4.39 -1.22 9.41
N PRO A 23 4.13 -1.18 10.72
CA PRO A 23 2.84 -0.74 11.24
C PRO A 23 2.68 0.76 11.03
N LEU A 24 1.55 1.16 10.46
CA LEU A 24 1.14 2.56 10.30
C LEU A 24 -0.10 2.81 11.17
N GLY A 25 0.07 3.62 12.20
CA GLY A 25 -1.00 4.02 13.11
C GLY A 25 -0.43 4.58 14.41
N GLY A 26 -1.12 5.56 14.98
CA GLY A 26 -0.75 6.17 16.24
C GLY A 26 -0.89 5.22 17.44
N ILE A 27 -0.36 5.66 18.57
CA ILE A 27 -0.46 4.93 19.84
C ILE A 27 -1.94 4.72 20.20
N GLY A 28 -2.34 3.47 20.38
CA GLY A 28 -3.71 3.11 20.81
C GLY A 28 -4.78 3.23 19.72
N THR A 29 -4.43 3.53 18.46
CA THR A 29 -5.44 3.73 17.39
C THR A 29 -5.75 2.49 16.56
N GLY A 30 -4.99 1.41 16.78
CA GLY A 30 -4.86 0.34 15.80
C GLY A 30 -3.96 0.73 14.62
N THR A 31 -3.61 -0.23 13.79
CA THR A 31 -2.63 -0.05 12.70
C THR A 31 -3.08 -0.71 11.41
N VAL A 32 -2.59 -0.20 10.28
CA VAL A 32 -2.53 -0.90 8.99
C VAL A 32 -1.06 -1.05 8.63
N SER A 33 -0.60 -2.25 8.32
CA SER A 33 0.80 -2.48 7.98
C SER A 33 1.06 -2.24 6.49
N LEU A 34 2.19 -1.58 6.18
CA LEU A 34 2.80 -1.61 4.86
C LEU A 34 3.71 -2.84 4.75
N GLY A 35 3.33 -3.79 3.90
CA GLY A 35 4.11 -4.99 3.63
C GLY A 35 5.38 -4.68 2.82
N GLY A 36 6.37 -5.57 2.88
CA GLY A 36 7.66 -5.40 2.19
C GLY A 36 7.56 -5.19 0.68
N ARG A 37 6.51 -5.75 0.05
CA ARG A 37 6.22 -5.58 -1.37
C ARG A 37 5.30 -4.39 -1.67
N GLY A 38 4.91 -3.57 -0.69
CA GLY A 38 4.05 -2.40 -0.86
C GLY A 38 2.55 -2.64 -0.72
N ASN A 39 2.13 -3.87 -0.40
CA ASN A 39 0.73 -4.17 -0.10
C ASN A 39 0.31 -3.64 1.27
N LEU A 40 -0.97 -3.35 1.43
CA LEU A 40 -1.57 -3.06 2.73
C LEU A 40 -2.04 -4.37 3.37
N THR A 41 -1.59 -4.65 4.59
CA THR A 41 -1.89 -5.88 5.34
C THR A 41 -2.12 -5.57 6.82
N ASP A 42 -2.46 -6.58 7.62
CA ASP A 42 -2.61 -6.51 9.07
C ASP A 42 -3.48 -5.33 9.49
N TRP A 43 -4.73 -5.32 9.01
CA TRP A 43 -5.69 -4.26 9.36
C TRP A 43 -6.20 -4.45 10.79
N GLU A 44 -5.34 -4.11 11.76
CA GLU A 44 -5.54 -4.23 13.20
C GLU A 44 -6.24 -2.98 13.76
N ILE A 45 -7.41 -2.63 13.18
CA ILE A 45 -8.17 -1.43 13.54
C ILE A 45 -9.50 -1.75 14.27
N MET A 46 -9.74 -3.03 14.58
CA MET A 46 -10.95 -3.52 15.24
C MET A 46 -10.71 -3.89 16.71
N ASN A 47 -9.73 -3.24 17.36
CA ASN A 47 -9.37 -3.45 18.76
C ASN A 47 -9.03 -4.93 19.11
N ARG A 48 -8.40 -5.65 18.17
CA ARG A 48 -7.88 -7.00 18.38
C ARG A 48 -6.62 -7.26 17.54
N PRO A 49 -5.79 -8.23 17.94
CA PRO A 49 -4.76 -8.76 17.05
C PRO A 49 -5.38 -9.36 15.79
N ALA A 50 -4.89 -8.94 14.63
CA ALA A 50 -5.44 -9.31 13.31
C ALA A 50 -4.34 -9.41 12.24
N LYS A 51 -3.24 -10.11 12.56
CA LYS A 51 -2.16 -10.40 11.60
C LYS A 51 -2.67 -11.20 10.41
N GLY A 52 -2.30 -10.78 9.21
CA GLY A 52 -2.77 -11.34 7.95
C GLY A 52 -4.20 -10.92 7.57
N TYR A 53 -4.95 -10.23 8.43
CA TYR A 53 -6.29 -9.76 8.07
C TYR A 53 -6.21 -8.63 7.05
N VAL A 54 -6.92 -8.82 5.94
CA VAL A 54 -7.10 -7.84 4.88
C VAL A 54 -8.61 -7.74 4.62
N PRO A 55 -9.20 -6.54 4.71
CA PRO A 55 -10.64 -6.38 4.55
C PRO A 55 -11.17 -6.78 3.17
N GLY A 56 -12.39 -7.32 3.17
CA GLY A 56 -13.13 -7.71 1.98
C GLY A 56 -13.20 -9.23 1.79
N PRO A 57 -14.22 -9.73 1.07
CA PRO A 57 -14.34 -11.14 0.76
C PRO A 57 -13.11 -11.67 0.00
N ARG A 58 -12.73 -12.92 0.28
CA ARG A 58 -11.54 -13.64 -0.23
C ARG A 58 -11.40 -13.68 -1.78
N PHE A 59 -12.47 -13.38 -2.51
CA PHE A 59 -12.52 -13.36 -3.98
C PHE A 59 -13.01 -12.02 -4.55
N SER A 60 -12.96 -10.95 -3.75
CA SER A 60 -13.27 -9.60 -4.17
C SER A 60 -12.03 -8.72 -4.18
N GLY A 61 -12.14 -7.49 -4.70
CA GLY A 61 -11.05 -6.52 -4.63
C GLY A 61 -10.75 -6.16 -3.17
N ALA A 62 -9.58 -6.58 -2.69
CA ALA A 62 -9.01 -6.17 -1.42
C ALA A 62 -8.49 -4.71 -1.50
N PRO A 63 -8.12 -4.03 -0.40
CA PRO A 63 -7.47 -2.74 -0.47
C PRO A 63 -6.25 -2.75 -1.40
N PHE A 64 -6.12 -1.74 -2.27
CA PHE A 64 -4.97 -1.60 -3.15
C PHE A 64 -4.70 -0.14 -3.53
N LEU A 65 -3.44 0.13 -3.85
CA LEU A 65 -3.01 1.29 -4.61
C LEU A 65 -2.72 0.85 -6.05
N CYS A 66 -3.21 1.58 -7.05
CA CYS A 66 -2.88 1.29 -8.45
C CYS A 66 -2.42 2.54 -9.20
N LEU A 67 -1.57 2.32 -10.19
CA LEU A 67 -1.07 3.28 -11.14
C LEU A 67 -1.62 2.95 -12.52
N ARG A 68 -2.21 3.93 -13.19
CA ARG A 68 -2.35 3.97 -14.64
C ARG A 68 -1.31 4.95 -15.19
N ALA A 69 -0.47 4.52 -16.12
CA ALA A 69 0.55 5.34 -16.76
C ALA A 69 0.44 5.24 -18.28
N GLN A 70 0.44 6.37 -18.98
CA GLN A 70 0.34 6.43 -20.44
C GLN A 70 1.33 7.45 -21.01
N PRO A 71 2.38 7.01 -21.72
CA PRO A 71 3.24 7.90 -22.48
C PRO A 71 2.44 8.63 -23.57
N ILE A 72 2.80 9.86 -23.90
CA ILE A 72 2.18 10.55 -25.04
C ILE A 72 2.45 9.74 -26.32
N GLY A 73 1.39 9.43 -27.06
CA GLY A 73 1.45 8.61 -28.27
C GLY A 73 1.62 7.10 -28.04
N GLY A 74 1.64 6.64 -26.78
CA GLY A 74 1.76 5.23 -26.41
C GLY A 74 0.50 4.64 -25.77
N GLU A 75 0.52 3.32 -25.59
CA GLU A 75 -0.53 2.60 -24.87
C GLU A 75 -0.43 2.83 -23.35
N ALA A 76 -1.58 2.73 -22.69
CA ALA A 76 -1.63 2.83 -21.24
C ALA A 76 -1.33 1.48 -20.58
N VAL A 77 -0.53 1.51 -19.52
CA VAL A 77 -0.33 0.37 -18.63
C VAL A 77 -1.00 0.63 -17.29
N THR A 78 -1.53 -0.42 -16.69
CA THR A 78 -2.09 -0.40 -15.34
C THR A 78 -1.37 -1.45 -14.49
N ARG A 79 -0.91 -1.03 -13.30
CA ARG A 79 -0.26 -1.91 -12.31
C ARG A 79 -0.75 -1.56 -10.92
N LEU A 80 -0.91 -2.55 -10.06
CA LEU A 80 -0.86 -2.32 -8.63
C LEU A 80 0.49 -1.70 -8.27
N LEU A 81 0.51 -0.75 -7.35
CA LEU A 81 1.73 -0.20 -6.76
C LEU A 81 2.25 -1.17 -5.70
N GLU A 82 2.52 -2.40 -6.14
CA GLU A 82 2.98 -3.52 -5.34
C GLU A 82 3.98 -4.34 -6.15
N GLY A 83 4.92 -4.99 -5.45
CA GLY A 83 5.82 -6.00 -6.00
C GLY A 83 5.18 -7.40 -6.07
N PRO A 84 5.96 -8.39 -6.54
CA PRO A 84 5.49 -9.76 -6.78
C PRO A 84 4.86 -10.42 -5.56
N VAL A 85 3.83 -11.25 -5.79
CA VAL A 85 3.29 -12.14 -4.76
C VAL A 85 4.34 -13.23 -4.47
N PRO A 86 4.60 -13.56 -3.19
CA PRO A 86 5.43 -14.70 -2.83
C PRO A 86 4.91 -16.02 -3.42
N ALA A 87 5.82 -16.92 -3.82
CA ALA A 87 5.43 -18.21 -4.38
C ALA A 87 4.55 -19.02 -3.41
N SER A 88 4.83 -18.95 -2.11
CA SER A 88 4.07 -19.59 -1.03
C SER A 88 2.61 -19.13 -0.94
N GLU A 89 2.28 -17.92 -1.39
CA GLU A 89 0.90 -17.40 -1.42
C GLU A 89 0.17 -17.71 -2.73
N ILE A 90 0.87 -18.25 -3.73
CA ILE A 90 0.30 -18.63 -5.04
C ILE A 90 0.04 -20.15 -5.12
N GLN A 91 0.94 -20.97 -4.58
CA GLN A 91 1.03 -22.42 -4.84
C GLN A 91 0.12 -23.30 -3.96
N GLY A 92 -1.11 -22.87 -3.68
CA GLY A 92 -2.06 -23.65 -2.87
C GLY A 92 -2.94 -24.61 -3.68
N ASP A 93 -3.36 -25.73 -3.07
CA ASP A 93 -4.28 -26.73 -3.66
C ASP A 93 -5.62 -26.13 -4.11
N PHE A 94 -6.03 -25.02 -3.49
CA PHE A 94 -7.24 -24.25 -3.83
C PHE A 94 -6.93 -22.93 -4.55
N GLY A 95 -5.74 -22.80 -5.14
CA GLY A 95 -5.25 -21.59 -5.78
C GLY A 95 -4.63 -20.59 -4.79
N SER A 96 -4.40 -19.37 -5.29
CA SER A 96 -3.71 -18.35 -4.52
C SER A 96 -4.62 -17.75 -3.43
N VAL A 97 -4.06 -17.62 -2.24
CA VAL A 97 -4.70 -16.97 -1.10
C VAL A 97 -4.39 -15.48 -1.03
N ALA A 98 -3.47 -15.00 -1.87
CA ALA A 98 -3.00 -13.63 -1.82
C ALA A 98 -4.10 -12.66 -2.31
N PRO A 99 -4.30 -11.54 -1.60
CA PRO A 99 -5.16 -10.46 -2.09
C PRO A 99 -4.73 -9.99 -3.48
N ASN A 100 -5.70 -9.85 -4.38
CA ASN A 100 -5.50 -9.35 -5.74
C ASN A 100 -4.43 -10.12 -6.56
N HIS A 101 -4.19 -11.40 -6.27
CA HIS A 101 -3.10 -12.20 -6.86
C HIS A 101 -3.07 -12.22 -8.39
N GLY A 102 -4.24 -12.22 -9.04
CA GLY A 102 -4.37 -12.24 -10.50
C GLY A 102 -4.13 -10.89 -11.19
N TRP A 103 -3.89 -9.81 -10.44
CA TRP A 103 -3.81 -8.47 -11.01
C TRP A 103 -2.36 -8.08 -11.35
N PRO A 104 -2.14 -7.38 -12.49
CA PRO A 104 -0.81 -6.91 -12.88
C PRO A 104 -0.19 -6.00 -11.82
N ARG A 105 1.10 -6.18 -11.56
CA ARG A 105 1.88 -5.53 -10.50
C ARG A 105 3.33 -5.34 -10.96
N PHE A 106 4.13 -4.57 -10.23
CA PHE A 106 5.53 -4.36 -10.58
C PHE A 106 6.33 -5.66 -10.42
N ARG A 107 7.34 -5.84 -11.27
CA ARG A 107 8.17 -7.05 -11.29
C ARG A 107 9.21 -7.08 -10.18
N GLU A 108 9.61 -5.91 -9.70
CA GLU A 108 10.64 -5.77 -8.68
C GLU A 108 10.15 -4.84 -7.57
N ALA A 109 10.48 -5.21 -6.33
CA ALA A 109 10.31 -4.38 -5.16
C ALA A 109 11.57 -4.37 -4.30
N ARG A 110 11.81 -3.25 -3.62
CA ARG A 110 12.82 -3.09 -2.58
C ARG A 110 12.21 -2.26 -1.46
N PHE A 111 12.44 -2.67 -0.22
CA PHE A 111 11.97 -1.96 0.97
C PHE A 111 13.12 -1.28 1.69
N ASP A 112 13.02 0.03 1.88
CA ASP A 112 13.97 0.84 2.65
C ASP A 112 13.28 1.33 3.93
N THR A 113 13.98 1.27 5.07
CA THR A 113 13.36 1.57 6.37
C THR A 113 14.26 2.39 7.28
N ALA A 114 13.62 3.32 7.98
CA ALA A 114 14.12 4.05 9.12
C ALA A 114 12.92 4.34 10.03
N TYR A 115 12.37 3.28 10.67
CA TYR A 115 11.13 3.36 11.46
C TYR A 115 11.08 4.64 12.31
N PRO A 116 9.98 5.43 12.26
CA PRO A 116 8.63 5.13 11.73
C PRO A 116 8.45 5.33 10.21
N LEU A 117 9.54 5.52 9.47
CA LEU A 117 9.52 5.78 8.03
C LEU A 117 9.80 4.49 7.24
N GLY A 118 8.97 4.20 6.25
CA GLY A 118 9.16 3.11 5.29
C GLY A 118 9.08 3.59 3.84
N GLN A 119 9.84 2.96 2.95
CA GLN A 119 9.76 3.20 1.51
C GLN A 119 9.70 1.88 0.75
N VAL A 120 8.88 1.83 -0.29
CA VAL A 120 8.85 0.72 -1.26
C VAL A 120 9.19 1.27 -2.62
N HIS A 121 10.31 0.82 -3.17
CA HIS A 121 10.72 1.12 -4.54
C HIS A 121 10.16 0.05 -5.47
N LEU A 122 9.54 0.45 -6.56
CA LEU A 122 8.85 -0.42 -7.50
C LEU A 122 9.37 -0.20 -8.92
N GLN A 123 9.79 -1.29 -9.57
CA GLN A 123 10.37 -1.26 -10.91
C GLN A 123 9.77 -2.36 -11.80
N ASP A 124 9.51 -1.99 -13.05
CA ASP A 124 9.02 -2.87 -14.10
C ASP A 124 9.43 -2.25 -15.45
N PRO A 125 10.26 -2.92 -16.26
CA PRO A 125 10.68 -2.41 -17.58
C PRO A 125 9.53 -2.11 -18.54
N THR A 126 8.35 -2.69 -18.30
CA THR A 126 7.13 -2.44 -19.10
C THR A 126 6.32 -1.24 -18.62
N VAL A 127 6.75 -0.57 -17.54
CA VAL A 127 6.07 0.61 -16.98
C VAL A 127 6.95 1.84 -17.23
N PRO A 128 6.43 2.91 -17.85
CA PRO A 128 7.22 4.09 -18.23
C PRO A 128 7.59 5.00 -17.04
N LEU A 129 7.22 4.62 -15.82
CA LEU A 129 7.44 5.37 -14.59
C LEU A 129 8.05 4.45 -13.53
N GLN A 130 8.95 5.02 -12.72
CA GLN A 130 9.38 4.40 -11.47
C GLN A 130 8.40 4.79 -10.36
N GLY A 131 7.91 3.79 -9.62
CA GLY A 131 7.05 4.00 -8.47
C GLY A 131 7.85 3.98 -7.17
N ARG A 132 7.55 4.90 -6.26
CA ARG A 132 8.00 4.82 -4.87
C ARG A 132 6.85 5.13 -3.92
N LEU A 133 6.57 4.22 -3.00
CA LEU A 133 5.68 4.49 -1.88
C LEU A 133 6.54 4.96 -0.71
N GLU A 134 6.15 6.05 -0.07
CA GLU A 134 6.77 6.50 1.17
C GLU A 134 5.69 6.57 2.23
N ALA A 135 5.83 5.78 3.29
CA ALA A 135 4.79 5.61 4.28
C ALA A 135 5.29 5.90 5.68
N PHE A 136 4.41 6.50 6.48
CA PHE A 136 4.63 6.77 7.89
C PHE A 136 3.29 7.07 8.58
N ASN A 137 3.28 6.98 9.90
CA ASN A 137 2.38 7.76 10.75
C ASN A 137 3.24 8.71 11.59
N PRO A 138 2.71 9.86 12.02
CA PRO A 138 3.44 10.68 12.99
C PRO A 138 3.71 9.83 14.24
N PHE A 139 4.98 9.69 14.58
CA PHE A 139 5.45 8.98 15.76
C PHE A 139 6.67 9.73 16.29
N VAL A 140 6.37 10.77 17.07
CA VAL A 140 7.31 11.82 17.45
C VAL A 140 7.66 11.64 18.92
N PRO A 141 8.94 11.41 19.26
CA PRO A 141 9.36 11.27 20.65
C PRO A 141 8.92 12.46 21.50
N ALA A 142 8.37 12.17 22.68
CA ALA A 142 7.86 13.15 23.65
C ALA A 142 6.66 14.00 23.19
N ASP A 143 6.04 13.70 22.05
CA ASP A 143 4.81 14.35 21.58
C ASP A 143 3.70 13.30 21.45
N VAL A 144 2.89 13.18 22.50
CA VAL A 144 1.77 12.23 22.56
C VAL A 144 0.65 12.63 21.60
N GLU A 145 0.39 13.92 21.43
CA GLU A 145 -0.71 14.41 20.61
C GLU A 145 -0.50 14.02 19.15
N SER A 146 0.67 14.35 18.59
CA SER A 146 1.03 13.96 17.22
C SER A 146 1.12 12.44 17.09
N SER A 147 1.66 11.75 18.10
CA SER A 147 1.88 10.29 18.04
C SER A 147 0.62 9.44 18.18
N SER A 148 -0.53 10.04 18.52
CA SER A 148 -1.78 9.32 18.78
C SER A 148 -2.84 9.50 17.69
N TRP A 149 -2.45 9.98 16.51
CA TRP A 149 -3.40 10.15 15.40
C TRP A 149 -3.75 8.82 14.72
N PRO A 150 -5.04 8.54 14.46
CA PRO A 150 -5.49 7.34 13.73
C PRO A 150 -5.27 7.52 12.22
N LEU A 151 -3.99 7.62 11.82
CA LEU A 151 -3.60 8.01 10.47
C LEU A 151 -2.47 7.13 9.94
N ALA A 152 -2.64 6.66 8.71
CA ALA A 152 -1.57 6.11 7.87
C ALA A 152 -1.37 7.04 6.67
N VAL A 153 -0.16 7.56 6.50
CA VAL A 153 0.21 8.35 5.32
C VAL A 153 0.95 7.45 4.35
N VAL A 154 0.51 7.44 3.08
CA VAL A 154 1.22 6.79 1.98
C VAL A 154 1.35 7.80 0.84
N ARG A 155 2.56 8.33 0.64
CA ARG A 155 2.90 9.23 -0.45
C ARG A 155 3.35 8.43 -1.66
N CYS A 156 2.61 8.53 -2.76
CA CYS A 156 2.98 7.94 -4.04
C CYS A 156 3.87 8.92 -4.81
N VAL A 157 5.15 8.60 -4.93
CA VAL A 157 6.13 9.36 -5.70
C VAL A 157 6.36 8.66 -7.04
N LEU A 158 6.04 9.35 -8.14
CA LEU A 158 6.25 8.85 -9.49
C LEU A 158 7.41 9.61 -10.14
N SER A 159 8.39 8.89 -10.65
CA SER A 159 9.52 9.49 -11.37
C SER A 159 9.49 9.04 -12.83
N ASN A 160 9.61 9.99 -13.76
CA ASN A 160 9.75 9.72 -15.18
C ASN A 160 11.23 9.78 -15.56
N PRO A 161 11.91 8.64 -15.78
CA PRO A 161 13.31 8.62 -16.20
C PRO A 161 13.50 8.90 -17.70
N GLY A 162 12.41 8.86 -18.48
CA GLY A 162 12.45 9.00 -19.92
C GLY A 162 12.20 10.43 -20.42
N PRO A 163 12.49 10.70 -21.70
CA PRO A 163 12.26 12.01 -22.32
C PRO A 163 10.77 12.25 -22.68
N THR A 164 9.97 11.18 -22.81
CA THR A 164 8.56 11.27 -23.22
C THR A 164 7.69 11.60 -22.01
N ALA A 165 6.84 12.61 -22.13
CA ALA A 165 5.86 12.93 -21.09
C ALA A 165 4.88 11.76 -20.86
N VAL A 166 4.48 11.54 -19.61
CA VAL A 166 3.57 10.45 -19.21
C VAL A 166 2.39 11.02 -18.44
N ARG A 167 1.17 10.71 -18.89
CA ARG A 167 -0.05 10.96 -18.13
C ARG A 167 -0.23 9.84 -17.11
N ALA A 168 -0.23 10.20 -15.83
CA ALA A 168 -0.38 9.26 -14.72
C ALA A 168 -1.66 9.51 -13.92
N SER A 169 -2.22 8.45 -13.36
CA SER A 169 -3.30 8.52 -12.37
C SER A 169 -3.04 7.47 -11.31
N VAL A 170 -3.21 7.85 -10.04
CA VAL A 170 -3.09 6.95 -8.89
C VAL A 170 -4.46 6.84 -8.24
N CYS A 171 -4.84 5.62 -7.87
CA CYS A 171 -6.08 5.34 -7.15
C CYS A 171 -5.79 4.49 -5.92
N LEU A 172 -6.34 4.90 -4.78
CA LEU A 172 -6.50 4.06 -3.60
C LEU A 172 -7.94 3.54 -3.60
N SER A 173 -8.11 2.23 -3.58
CA SER A 173 -9.41 1.59 -3.37
C SER A 173 -9.36 0.81 -2.07
N VAL A 174 -10.35 1.05 -1.21
CA VAL A 174 -10.53 0.31 0.06
C VAL A 174 -12.01 -0.07 0.13
N PRO A 175 -12.35 -1.35 0.32
CA PRO A 175 -13.74 -1.74 0.54
C PRO A 175 -14.29 -1.05 1.80
N ASN A 176 -15.60 -0.84 1.86
CA ASN A 176 -16.24 -0.47 3.12
C ASN A 176 -16.53 -1.77 3.88
N PHE A 177 -15.81 -2.02 4.96
CA PHE A 177 -15.88 -3.24 5.77
C PHE A 177 -16.41 -2.98 7.18
N VAL A 178 -17.19 -1.92 7.37
CA VAL A 178 -17.89 -1.70 8.65
C VAL A 178 -18.83 -2.89 8.92
N GLY A 179 -18.81 -3.39 10.15
CA GLY A 179 -19.48 -4.62 10.55
C GLY A 179 -18.55 -5.84 10.65
N HIS A 180 -17.34 -5.78 10.09
CA HIS A 180 -16.32 -6.79 10.33
C HIS A 180 -15.59 -6.59 11.67
N ASP A 181 -15.13 -7.68 12.28
CA ASP A 181 -14.47 -7.68 13.60
C ASP A 181 -12.94 -7.80 13.54
N GLY A 182 -12.35 -7.80 12.34
CA GLY A 182 -10.92 -8.06 12.14
C GLY A 182 -10.57 -9.53 11.91
N SER A 183 -11.57 -10.40 11.80
CA SER A 183 -11.43 -11.79 11.35
C SER A 183 -12.55 -12.19 10.40
N GLU A 184 -13.79 -12.08 10.87
CA GLU A 184 -15.00 -12.45 10.15
C GLU A 184 -15.99 -11.27 10.22
N GLY A 185 -17.22 -11.52 9.79
CA GLY A 185 -18.32 -10.57 9.88
C GLY A 185 -18.99 -10.30 8.55
N GLU A 186 -20.20 -9.79 8.64
CA GLU A 186 -20.98 -9.33 7.51
C GLU A 186 -20.99 -7.81 7.49
N CYS A 187 -20.75 -7.24 6.30
CA CYS A 187 -20.88 -5.82 6.06
C CYS A 187 -22.29 -5.36 6.44
N ALA A 188 -22.42 -4.56 7.50
CA ALA A 188 -23.70 -4.15 8.06
C ALA A 188 -23.74 -2.62 8.26
N GLY A 189 -24.81 -1.99 7.79
CA GLY A 189 -25.01 -0.54 7.96
C GLY A 189 -24.07 0.34 7.14
N ASN A 190 -23.35 -0.21 6.16
CA ASN A 190 -22.44 0.51 5.28
C ASN A 190 -23.18 1.65 4.54
N ARG A 191 -22.73 2.89 4.74
CA ARG A 191 -23.24 4.07 4.02
C ARG A 191 -22.09 4.82 3.37
N ASN A 192 -22.12 4.91 2.05
CA ASN A 192 -21.20 5.76 1.29
C ASN A 192 -21.92 7.05 0.90
N ARG A 193 -21.41 8.20 1.34
CA ARG A 193 -21.92 9.52 0.93
C ARG A 193 -20.88 10.23 0.08
N ARG A 194 -21.20 10.54 -1.18
CA ARG A 194 -20.35 11.39 -2.02
C ARG A 194 -20.33 12.80 -1.44
N ARG A 195 -19.14 13.32 -1.14
CA ARG A 195 -18.95 14.73 -0.78
C ARG A 195 -18.33 15.42 -1.98
N HIS A 196 -19.01 16.44 -2.51
CA HIS A 196 -18.40 17.38 -3.45
C HIS A 196 -17.80 18.51 -2.63
N THR A 197 -16.48 18.56 -2.50
CA THR A 197 -15.81 19.79 -2.10
C THR A 197 -15.85 20.73 -3.31
N LYS A 198 -16.53 21.88 -3.17
CA LYS A 198 -16.25 23.02 -4.05
C LYS A 198 -14.77 23.37 -3.81
N ASN A 199 -13.97 23.38 -4.85
CA ASN A 199 -12.55 23.72 -4.75
C ASN A 199 -12.38 25.05 -3.99
N VAL A 200 -11.46 25.06 -3.03
CA VAL A 200 -10.86 26.29 -2.47
C VAL A 200 -9.80 26.79 -3.45
#